data_AF-A0A3B0YZR0-F1
#
_entry.id   AF-A0A3B0YZR0-F1
#
_cell.length_a   1.000
_cell.length_b   1.000
_cell.length_c   1.000
_cell.angle_alpha   90.00
_cell.angle_beta   90.00
_cell.angle_gamma   90.00
#
_symmetry.space_group_name_H-M   'P 1'
#
loop_
_entity.id
_entity.type
_entity.pdbx_description
1 polymer ?
#
loop_
_entity_poly.entity_id
_entity_poly.type
_entity_poly.pdbx_seq_one_letter_code
_entity_poly.pdbx_strand_id
1 'polypeptide(L)'
;MITRKILSELQLLLSEYPIVTILGPRQSGKTTLVRDILTGYQYSNLEDPEIRQFATDDPKAYLAQFKSNYKSRSHNLWLEGRQY
;
A
#
# COMPACT_ATOMS: atom_id res chain seq x y z
N MET A 1 -20.21 -8.37 5.05
CA MET A 1 -18.97 -7.61 5.30
C MET A 1 -19.36 -6.26 5.89
N ILE A 2 -18.71 -5.80 6.98
CA ILE A 2 -19.09 -4.55 7.67
C ILE A 2 -18.47 -3.36 6.93
N THR A 3 -19.29 -2.37 6.55
CA THR A 3 -18.83 -1.12 5.95
C THR A 3 -17.94 -0.35 6.94
N ARG A 4 -16.66 -0.19 6.60
CA ARG A 4 -15.71 0.54 7.45
C ARG A 4 -15.73 2.03 7.08
N LYS A 5 -15.93 2.91 8.07
CA LYS A 5 -15.90 4.38 7.89
C LYS A 5 -14.58 4.91 7.33
N ILE A 6 -13.46 4.22 7.60
CA ILE A 6 -12.11 4.62 7.14
C ILE A 6 -11.86 4.36 5.64
N LEU A 7 -12.79 3.68 4.95
CA LEU A 7 -12.58 3.25 3.56
C LEU A 7 -12.33 4.43 2.61
N SER A 8 -13.13 5.49 2.70
CA SER A 8 -13.00 6.68 1.84
C SER A 8 -11.66 7.38 2.05
N GLU A 9 -11.26 7.54 3.31
CA GLU A 9 -9.98 8.15 3.67
C GLU A 9 -8.80 7.32 3.16
N LEU A 10 -8.84 6.00 3.34
CA LEU A 10 -7.79 5.10 2.86
C LEU A 10 -7.63 5.18 1.33
N GLN A 11 -8.73 5.23 0.59
CA GLN A 11 -8.69 5.33 -0.88
C GLN A 11 -8.11 6.68 -1.34
N LEU A 12 -8.46 7.78 -0.67
CA LEU A 12 -7.90 9.10 -0.96
C LEU A 12 -6.39 9.11 -0.72
N LEU A 13 -5.95 8.65 0.45
CA LEU A 13 -4.51 8.63 0.79
C LEU A 13 -3.70 7.73 -0.15
N LEU A 14 -4.26 6.61 -0.59
CA LEU A 14 -3.60 5.73 -1.57
C LEU A 14 -3.44 6.38 -2.96
N SER A 15 -4.24 7.40 -3.28
CA SER A 15 -4.08 8.17 -4.53
C SER A 15 -3.06 9.30 -4.42
N GLU A 16 -2.87 9.83 -3.21
CA GLU A 16 -2.02 11.01 -2.97
C GLU A 16 -0.60 10.64 -2.54
N TYR A 17 -0.45 9.52 -1.83
CA TYR A 17 0.80 9.14 -1.21
C TYR A 17 1.30 7.78 -1.71
N PRO A 18 2.61 7.66 -1.99
CA PRO A 18 3.21 6.39 -2.40
C PRO A 18 3.26 5.37 -1.25
N ILE A 19 3.13 5.83 0.00
CA ILE A 19 3.22 5.00 1.21
C ILE A 19 2.11 5.44 2.16
N VAL A 20 1.27 4.48 2.58
CA VAL A 20 0.18 4.70 3.54
C VAL A 20 0.29 3.68 4.67
N THR A 21 0.31 4.17 5.91
CA THR A 21 0.39 3.34 7.12
C THR A 21 -0.96 3.31 7.83
N ILE A 22 -1.50 2.12 8.10
CA ILE A 22 -2.76 1.96 8.83
C ILE A 22 -2.48 1.65 10.29
N LEU A 23 -2.84 2.58 11.17
CA LEU A 23 -2.71 2.46 12.61
C LEU A 23 -4.05 2.01 13.25
N GLY A 24 -3.96 1.45 14.46
CA GLY A 24 -5.15 1.14 15.28
C GLY A 24 -4.95 -0.05 16.21
N PRO A 25 -5.92 -0.31 17.12
CA PRO A 25 -5.83 -1.34 18.15
C PRO A 25 -5.48 -2.74 17.63
N ARG A 26 -4.90 -3.60 18.48
CA ARG A 26 -4.74 -5.02 18.15
C ARG A 26 -6.11 -5.62 17.80
N GLN A 27 -6.14 -6.50 16.80
CA GLN A 27 -7.36 -7.20 16.34
C GLN A 27 -8.50 -6.32 15.78
N SER A 28 -8.26 -5.05 15.44
CA SER A 28 -9.27 -4.21 14.77
C SER A 28 -9.58 -4.60 13.30
N GLY A 29 -8.93 -5.64 12.77
CA GLY A 29 -9.13 -6.15 11.41
C GLY A 29 -8.42 -5.34 10.32
N LYS A 30 -7.31 -4.66 10.64
CA LYS A 30 -6.51 -3.87 9.67
C LYS A 30 -6.07 -4.70 8.46
N THR A 31 -5.50 -5.88 8.72
CA THR A 31 -5.03 -6.78 7.67
C THR A 31 -6.19 -7.25 6.78
N THR A 32 -7.34 -7.58 7.38
CA THR A 32 -8.56 -7.95 6.64
C THR A 32 -9.01 -6.81 5.74
N LEU A 33 -9.11 -5.59 6.29
CA LEU A 33 -9.49 -4.40 5.52
C LEU A 33 -8.61 -4.18 4.29
N VAL A 34 -7.29 -4.23 4.46
CA VAL A 34 -6.33 -4.03 3.36
C VAL A 34 -6.46 -5.12 2.31
N ARG A 35 -6.55 -6.38 2.74
CA ARG A 35 -6.68 -7.52 1.82
C ARG A 35 -7.98 -7.47 1.01
N ASP A 36 -9.06 -7.00 1.63
CA ASP A 36 -10.36 -6.91 0.96
C ASP A 36 -10.42 -5.76 -0.06
N ILE A 37 -9.75 -4.62 0.20
CA ILE A 37 -9.76 -3.45 -0.70
C ILE A 37 -8.68 -3.56 -1.77
N LEU A 38 -7.49 -4.04 -1.42
CA LEU A 38 -6.30 -4.03 -2.28
C LEU A 38 -6.08 -5.38 -2.95
N THR A 39 -7.12 -5.94 -3.56
CA THR A 39 -7.07 -7.27 -4.21
C THR A 39 -6.09 -7.36 -5.38
N GLY A 40 -5.75 -6.23 -6.01
CA GLY A 40 -4.74 -6.14 -7.07
C GLY A 40 -3.29 -5.96 -6.60
N TYR A 41 -3.06 -5.82 -5.29
CA TYR A 41 -1.74 -5.61 -4.71
C TYR A 41 -1.13 -6.95 -4.27
N GLN A 42 0.19 -7.04 -4.37
CA GLN A 42 0.91 -8.16 -3.77
C GLN A 42 1.07 -7.94 -2.26
N TYR A 43 0.83 -9.00 -1.50
CA TYR A 43 0.96 -8.99 -0.05
C TYR A 43 2.33 -9.51 0.38
N SER A 44 2.96 -8.85 1.35
CA SER A 44 4.17 -9.33 2.01
C SER A 44 4.06 -9.17 3.53
N ASN A 45 4.61 -10.14 4.27
CA ASN A 45 4.58 -10.17 5.73
C ASN A 45 5.99 -9.97 6.31
N LEU A 46 6.34 -8.75 6.70
CA LEU A 46 7.63 -8.44 7.31
C LEU A 46 7.77 -8.89 8.77
N GLU A 47 6.74 -9.51 9.35
CA GLU A 47 6.85 -10.18 10.64
C GLU A 47 7.56 -11.54 10.49
N ASP A 48 7.51 -12.13 9.29
CA ASP A 48 8.26 -13.34 8.97
C ASP A 48 9.78 -13.05 9.01
N PRO A 49 10.57 -13.78 9.81
CA PRO A 49 12.00 -13.52 9.95
C PRO A 49 12.78 -13.63 8.65
N GLU A 50 12.46 -14.58 7.78
CA GLU A 50 13.18 -14.79 6.52
C GLU A 50 12.88 -13.65 5.54
N ILE A 51 11.60 -13.27 5.43
CA ILE A 51 11.18 -12.13 4.60
C ILE A 51 11.81 -10.83 5.10
N ARG A 52 11.80 -10.61 6.42
CA ARG A 52 12.40 -9.41 7.03
C ARG A 52 13.91 -9.35 6.78
N GLN A 53 14.60 -10.47 6.92
CA GLN A 53 16.03 -10.56 6.66
C GLN A 53 16.33 -10.24 5.20
N PHE A 54 15.59 -10.84 4.26
CA PHE A 54 15.75 -10.57 2.83
C PHE A 54 15.49 -9.09 2.47
N ALA A 55 14.41 -8.51 2.99
CA ALA A 55 14.09 -7.09 2.78
C ALA A 55 15.13 -6.13 3.35
N THR A 56 15.87 -6.56 4.39
CA THR A 56 16.92 -5.77 5.04
C THR A 56 18.25 -5.90 4.31
N ASP A 57 18.63 -7.12 3.92
CA ASP A 57 19.92 -7.42 3.30
C ASP A 57 19.99 -6.99 1.83
N ASP A 58 18.92 -7.19 1.06
CA ASP A 58 18.82 -6.72 -0.32
C ASP A 58 17.44 -6.12 -0.62
N PRO A 59 17.21 -4.84 -0.24
CA PRO A 59 15.95 -4.16 -0.49
C PRO A 59 15.59 -4.07 -1.98
N LYS A 60 16.58 -4.02 -2.88
CA LYS A 60 16.34 -3.89 -4.33
C LYS A 60 15.84 -5.20 -4.90
N ALA A 61 16.49 -6.33 -4.59
CA ALA A 61 16.03 -7.64 -5.01
C ALA A 61 14.67 -7.98 -4.36
N TYR A 62 14.49 -7.64 -3.08
CA TYR A 62 13.20 -7.80 -2.40
C TYR A 62 12.08 -7.03 -3.10
N LEU A 63 12.31 -5.77 -3.50
CA LEU A 63 11.30 -5.00 -4.23
C LEU A 63 11.08 -5.52 -5.65
N ALA A 64 12.13 -6.04 -6.32
CA ALA A 64 12.04 -6.57 -7.68
C ALA A 64 11.13 -7.81 -7.80
N GLN A 65 10.87 -8.53 -6.69
CA GLN A 65 9.92 -9.65 -6.68
C GLN A 65 8.45 -9.19 -6.84
N PHE A 66 8.17 -7.92 -6.57
CA PHE A 66 6.84 -7.36 -6.75
C PHE A 66 6.70 -6.85 -8.19
N LYS A 67 5.88 -7.53 -8.99
CA LYS A 67 5.56 -7.13 -10.34
C LYS A 67 4.74 -5.84 -10.27
N SER A 68 5.24 -4.79 -10.92
CA SER A 68 4.48 -3.55 -11.06
C SER A 68 3.25 -3.79 -11.92
N ASN A 69 2.10 -4.00 -11.27
CA ASN A 69 0.79 -3.90 -11.91
C ASN A 69 0.32 -2.44 -11.98
N TYR A 70 1.24 -1.46 -11.84
CA TYR A 70 0.93 -0.05 -12.02
C TYR A 70 0.58 0.18 -13.49
N LYS A 71 -0.69 -0.08 -13.86
CA LYS A 71 -1.29 0.55 -15.02
C LYS A 71 -1.12 2.03 -14.77
N SER A 72 -0.30 2.67 -15.61
CA SER A 72 -0.08 4.11 -15.64
C SER A 72 -1.44 4.81 -15.59
N ARG A 73 -1.89 5.14 -14.39
CA ARG A 73 -3.16 5.79 -14.13
C ARG A 73 -2.78 7.26 -13.99
N SER A 74 -2.59 7.89 -15.16
CA SER A 74 -2.53 9.33 -15.33
C SER A 74 -1.67 10.06 -14.30
N HIS A 75 -0.36 9.86 -14.36
CA HIS A 75 0.62 10.69 -13.62
C HIS A 75 0.67 12.17 -14.09
N ASN A 76 -0.29 12.61 -14.93
CA ASN A 76 -0.35 13.95 -15.50
C ASN A 76 -1.00 15.00 -14.57
N LEU A 77 -1.59 14.62 -13.44
CA LEU A 77 -2.27 15.58 -12.55
C LEU A 77 -1.34 16.30 -11.56
N TRP A 78 -0.09 15.85 -11.41
CA TRP A 78 0.86 16.46 -10.47
C TRP A 78 1.67 17.64 -11.06
N LEU A 79 1.61 17.87 -12.38
CA LEU A 79 2.42 18.90 -13.07
C LEU A 79 1.63 20.12 -13.56
N GLU A 80 0.28 20.10 -13.54
CA GLU A 80 -0.53 21.23 -14.03
C GLU A 80 -0.88 22.27 -12.95
N GLY A 81 -0.53 22.03 -11.67
CA GLY A 81 -1.03 22.84 -10.55
C GLY A 81 -0.05 23.81 -9.88
N ARG A 82 1.18 23.99 -10.37
CA ARG A 82 2.13 24.96 -9.79
C ARG A 82 2.54 26.02 -10.81
N GLN A 83 1.64 26.97 -11.03
CA GLN A 83 1.97 28.32 -11.50
C GLN A 83 1.64 29.26 -10.33
N TYR A 84 2.69 29.70 -9.61
CA TYR A 84 2.71 30.94 -8.84
C TYR A 84 4.03 31.62 -9.16
#